data_AF-A0A9J6GH81-F1
#
_entry.id   AF-A0A9J6GH81-F1
#
_cell.length_a   1.000
_cell.length_b   1.000
_cell.length_c   1.000
_cell.angle_alpha   90.00
_cell.angle_beta   90.00
_cell.angle_gamma   90.00
#
_symmetry.space_group_name_H-M   'P 1'
#
loop_
_entity.id
_entity.type
_entity.pdbx_description
1 polymer ?
#
loop_
_entity_poly.entity_id
_entity_poly.type
_entity_poly.pdbx_seq_one_letter_code
_entity_poly.pdbx_strand_id
1 'polypeptide(L)'
;MAAPEDCGRGVLHGIDRRITEEELEVGLSHSTNPPVLGVRRMGTSESVIITFGVSWVPKWVRILESPIQSFLYRKKHEVCFKCGQVGYRSDVCM
;
A
#
# COMPACT_ATOMS: atom_id res chain seq x y z
N MET A 1 -14.93 12.10 4.74
CA MET A 1 -13.58 12.65 4.54
C MET A 1 -13.01 12.02 3.28
N ALA A 2 -12.94 12.78 2.19
CA ALA A 2 -12.34 12.34 0.94
C ALA A 2 -10.88 11.99 1.19
N ALA A 3 -10.40 10.88 0.62
CA ALA A 3 -8.99 10.55 0.66
C ALA A 3 -8.21 11.73 0.05
N PRO A 4 -7.10 12.19 0.64
CA PRO A 4 -6.30 13.25 0.06
C PRO A 4 -5.94 12.84 -1.38
N GLU A 5 -6.43 13.64 -2.31
CA GLU A 5 -6.54 13.32 -3.74
C GLU A 5 -5.17 13.30 -4.44
N ASP A 6 -4.11 13.66 -3.70
CA ASP A 6 -2.74 13.78 -4.18
C ASP A 6 -1.76 12.82 -3.47
N CYS A 7 -2.24 11.70 -2.93
CA CYS A 7 -1.38 10.71 -2.26
C CYS A 7 -1.17 9.45 -3.10
N GLY A 8 0.08 9.23 -3.51
CA GLY A 8 0.55 8.03 -4.16
C GLY A 8 0.52 6.86 -3.20
N ARG A 9 -0.08 5.73 -3.62
CA ARG A 9 -0.11 4.51 -2.80
C ARG A 9 0.76 3.45 -3.43
N GLY A 10 1.73 2.95 -2.68
CA GLY A 10 2.61 1.87 -3.07
C GLY A 10 2.30 0.56 -2.35
N VAL A 11 2.80 -0.54 -2.88
CA VAL A 11 2.87 -1.85 -2.24
C VAL A 11 4.32 -2.29 -2.22
N LEU A 12 4.77 -2.73 -1.05
CA LEU A 12 6.00 -3.50 -0.88
C LEU A 12 5.66 -4.97 -0.69
N HIS A 13 6.44 -5.85 -1.29
CA HIS A 13 6.32 -7.29 -1.13
C HIS A 13 7.58 -7.85 -0.43
N GLY A 14 7.43 -8.98 0.25
CA GLY A 14 8.54 -9.65 0.94
C GLY A 14 8.90 -9.02 2.28
N ILE A 15 7.96 -8.33 2.94
CA ILE A 15 8.17 -7.77 4.27
C ILE A 15 7.85 -8.82 5.32
N ASP A 16 8.87 -9.26 6.05
CA ASP A 16 8.76 -10.27 7.10
C ASP A 16 7.66 -9.89 8.10
N ARG A 17 6.84 -10.86 8.48
CA ARG A 17 5.67 -10.66 9.35
C ARG A 17 6.02 -10.28 10.78
N ARG A 18 7.26 -10.50 11.20
CA ARG A 18 7.79 -10.10 12.51
C ARG A 18 7.99 -8.58 12.59
N ILE A 19 8.09 -7.90 11.45
CA ILE A 19 8.22 -6.44 11.40
C ILE A 19 6.83 -5.82 11.56
N THR A 20 6.66 -5.06 12.63
CA THR A 20 5.41 -4.35 12.93
C THR A 20 5.23 -3.13 12.02
N GLU A 21 4.01 -2.62 11.96
CA GLU A 21 3.71 -1.41 11.19
C GLU A 21 4.48 -0.20 11.74
N GLU A 22 4.64 -0.09 13.06
CA GLU A 22 5.43 0.94 13.73
C GLU A 22 6.91 0.92 13.31
N GLU A 23 7.53 -0.27 13.29
CA GLU A 23 8.92 -0.43 12.84
C GLU A 23 9.10 -0.06 11.36
N LEU A 24 8.10 -0.38 10.53
CA LEU A 24 8.08 0.04 9.13
C LEU A 24 7.95 1.55 9.00
N GLU A 25 7.09 2.20 9.78
CA GLU A 25 6.93 3.66 9.77
C GLU A 25 8.23 4.36 10.16
N VAL A 26 8.91 3.90 11.21
CA VAL A 26 10.22 4.42 11.62
C VAL A 26 11.27 4.20 10.53
N GLY A 27 11.37 2.98 9.99
CA GLY A 27 12.33 2.65 8.93
C GLY A 27 12.07 3.36 7.60
N LEU A 28 10.82 3.69 7.31
CA LEU A 28 10.39 4.39 6.09
C LEU A 28 10.50 5.91 6.20
N SER A 29 10.55 6.46 7.42
CA SER A 29 10.76 7.89 7.69
C SER A 29 12.19 8.38 7.36
N HIS A 30 13.04 7.53 6.78
CA HIS A 30 14.38 7.89 6.35
C HIS A 30 14.36 9.02 5.29
N SER A 31 15.26 10.00 5.40
CA SER A 31 15.27 11.22 4.57
C SER A 31 15.41 11.01 3.06
N THR A 32 15.77 9.80 2.63
CA THR A 32 15.87 9.42 1.22
C THR A 32 14.54 9.02 0.61
N ASN A 33 13.55 8.72 1.43
CA ASN A 33 12.21 8.36 0.99
C ASN A 33 11.33 9.62 0.92
N PRO A 34 10.36 9.66 0.01
CA PRO A 34 9.31 10.67 0.09
C PRO A 34 8.54 10.55 1.42
N PRO A 35 7.90 11.63 1.87
CA PRO A 35 7.14 11.63 3.12
C PRO A 35 6.12 10.49 3.11
N VAL A 36 6.09 9.70 4.17
CA VAL A 36 5.12 8.60 4.35
C VAL A 36 4.05 9.07 5.32
N LEU A 37 2.79 9.00 4.88
CA LEU A 37 1.62 9.39 5.65
C LEU A 37 0.99 8.22 6.41
N GLY A 38 1.37 7.00 6.06
CA GLY A 38 0.93 5.81 6.77
C GLY A 38 1.33 4.52 6.08
N VAL A 39 1.43 3.48 6.89
CA VAL A 39 1.81 2.13 6.49
C VAL A 39 0.71 1.17 6.94
N ARG A 40 0.34 0.21 6.09
CA ARG A 40 -0.65 -0.80 6.44
C ARG A 40 -0.34 -2.17 5.87
N ARG A 41 -0.27 -3.20 6.69
CA ARG A 41 -0.09 -4.58 6.21
C ARG A 41 -1.37 -5.12 5.57
N MET A 42 -1.24 -5.87 4.47
CA MET A 42 -2.37 -6.53 3.81
C MET A 42 -2.70 -7.87 4.48
N GLY A 43 -3.45 -7.82 5.57
CA GLY A 43 -3.90 -9.00 6.31
C GLY A 43 -2.70 -9.84 6.80
N THR A 44 -2.72 -11.14 6.50
CA THR A 44 -1.64 -12.08 6.87
C THR A 44 -0.51 -12.17 5.85
N SER A 45 -0.54 -11.35 4.80
CA SER A 45 0.46 -11.40 3.72
C SER A 45 1.76 -10.68 4.10
N GLU A 46 2.84 -11.04 3.42
CA GLU A 46 4.13 -10.32 3.44
C GLU A 46 4.11 -9.05 2.58
N SER A 47 2.91 -8.49 2.35
CA SER A 47 2.69 -7.32 1.52
C SER A 47 2.19 -6.17 2.37
N VAL A 48 2.75 -4.98 2.14
CA VAL A 48 2.48 -3.77 2.92
C VAL A 48 2.12 -2.65 1.96
N ILE A 49 1.01 -1.97 2.23
CA ILE A 49 0.61 -0.75 1.53
C ILE A 49 1.27 0.43 2.22
N ILE A 50 1.84 1.34 1.43
CA ILE A 50 2.38 2.61 1.88
C ILE A 50 1.59 3.73 1.25
N THR A 51 1.24 4.74 2.04
CA THR A 51 0.67 6.00 1.56
C THR A 51 1.77 7.05 1.58
N PHE A 52 2.18 7.52 0.42
CA PHE A 52 3.13 8.62 0.28
C PHE A 52 2.39 9.95 0.30
N GLY A 53 3.02 10.97 0.86
CA GLY A 53 2.56 12.37 0.84
C GLY A 53 2.84 13.09 -0.48
N VAL A 54 3.24 12.35 -1.51
CA VAL A 54 3.42 12.81 -2.88
C VAL A 54 2.53 12.00 -3.81
N SER A 55 2.09 12.56 -4.93
CA SER A 55 1.17 11.91 -5.88
C SER A 55 1.74 10.75 -6.69
N TRP A 56 3.06 10.55 -6.68
CA TRP A 56 3.74 9.47 -7.40
C TRP A 56 4.29 8.39 -6.46
N VAL A 57 4.55 7.21 -7.01
CA VAL A 57 5.07 6.07 -6.26
C VAL A 57 6.53 5.83 -6.66
N PRO A 58 7.50 5.95 -5.73
CA PRO A 58 8.90 5.68 -6.03
C PRO A 58 9.12 4.22 -6.42
N LYS A 59 9.89 3.94 -7.47
CA LYS A 59 10.20 2.56 -7.85
C LYS A 59 10.94 1.80 -6.74
N TRP A 60 11.73 2.51 -5.94
CA TRP A 60 12.52 1.96 -4.84
C TRP A 60 12.34 2.80 -3.58
N VAL A 61 12.13 2.11 -2.46
CA VAL A 61 12.01 2.70 -1.13
C VAL A 61 13.04 2.04 -0.24
N ARG A 62 13.72 2.80 0.60
CA ARG A 62 14.66 2.23 1.57
C ARG A 62 13.96 1.94 2.88
N ILE A 63 14.05 0.71 3.35
CA ILE A 63 13.69 0.36 4.73
C ILE A 63 14.97 0.02 5.45
N LEU A 64 15.29 0.78 6.49
CA LEU A 64 16.60 0.73 7.14
C LEU A 64 17.70 0.94 6.08
N GLU A 65 18.49 -0.09 5.79
CA GLU A 65 19.59 -0.05 4.82
C GLU A 65 19.29 -0.80 3.51
N SER A 66 18.10 -1.41 3.39
CA SER A 66 17.75 -2.26 2.25
C SER A 66 16.84 -1.52 1.26
N PRO A 67 17.22 -1.41 -0.04
CA PRO A 67 16.33 -0.92 -1.08
C PRO A 67 15.30 -2.00 -1.43
N ILE A 68 14.02 -1.66 -1.27
CA ILE A 68 12.89 -2.53 -1.58
C ILE A 68 12.13 -1.91 -2.75
N GLN A 69 11.78 -2.74 -3.71
CA GLN A 69 10.99 -2.30 -4.85
C GLN A 69 9.55 -2.02 -4.41
N SER A 70 9.03 -0.86 -4.79
CA SER A 70 7.63 -0.51 -4.59
C SER A 70 6.85 -0.56 -5.89
N PHE A 71 5.61 -1.02 -5.78
CA PHE A 71 4.69 -1.18 -6.89
C PHE A 71 3.49 -0.27 -6.68
N LEU A 72 2.95 0.32 -7.74
CA LEU A 72 1.74 1.12 -7.64
C LEU A 72 0.60 0.26 -7.06
N TYR A 73 0.04 0.71 -5.93
CA TYR A 73 -1.15 0.10 -5.34
C TYR A 73 -2.34 0.39 -6.26
N ARG A 74 -2.72 -0.63 -7.04
CA ARG A 74 -4.00 -0.63 -7.73
C ARG A 74 -5.01 -1.27 -6.82
N LYS A 75 -6.00 -0.49 -6.36
CA LYS A 75 -7.16 -1.05 -5.68
C LYS A 75 -7.81 -2.04 -6.64
N LYS A 76 -7.68 -3.34 -6.37
CA LYS A 76 -8.50 -4.34 -7.05
C LYS A 76 -9.93 -4.01 -6.66
N HIS A 77 -10.66 -3.44 -7.60
CA HIS A 77 -12.10 -3.31 -7.48
C HIS A 77 -12.65 -4.73 -7.36
N GLU A 78 -13.37 -5.00 -6.28
CA GLU A 78 -14.25 -6.16 -6.20
C GLU A 78 -15.32 -5.93 -7.25
N VAL A 79 -15.06 -6.49 -8.42
CA VAL A 79 -16.01 -6.58 -9.51
C VAL A 79 -16.87 -7.80 -9.26
N CYS A 80 -18.18 -7.62 -9.29
CA CYS A 80 -19.09 -8.73 -9.30
C CYS A 80 -18.87 -9.50 -10.62
N PHE A 81 -18.41 -10.75 -10.56
CA PHE A 81 -18.24 -11.58 -11.76
C PHE A 81 -19.57 -11.92 -12.46
N LYS A 82 -20.70 -11.67 -11.78
CA LYS A 82 -22.05 -11.97 -12.27
C LYS A 82 -22.63 -10.86 -13.16
N CYS A 83 -22.38 -9.59 -12.83
CA CYS A 83 -22.95 -8.43 -13.54
C CYS A 83 -21.90 -7.39 -13.97
N GLY A 84 -20.63 -7.57 -13.60
CA GLY A 84 -19.53 -6.66 -13.93
C GLY A 84 -19.52 -5.34 -13.15
N GLN A 85 -20.47 -5.11 -12.24
CA GLN A 85 -20.53 -3.89 -11.44
C GLN A 85 -19.43 -3.87 -10.35
N VAL A 86 -18.93 -2.67 -10.09
CA VAL A 86 -17.89 -2.40 -9.10
C VAL A 86 -18.53 -2.05 -7.76
N GLY A 87 -18.06 -2.64 -6.67
CA GLY A 87 -18.45 -2.23 -5.31
C GLY A 87 -19.20 -3.29 -4.50
N TYR A 88 -19.38 -4.50 -5.05
CA TYR A 88 -19.92 -5.63 -4.31
C TYR A 88 -19.39 -6.96 -4.86
N ARG A 89 -19.35 -7.98 -4.01
CA ARG A 89 -18.98 -9.36 -4.38
C ARG A 89 -20.14 -10.08 -5.07
N SER A 90 -19.83 -11.11 -5.86
CA SER A 90 -20.85 -11.90 -6.55
C SER A 90 -21.91 -12.53 -5.64
N ASP A 91 -21.56 -12.85 -4.38
CA ASP A 91 -22.48 -13.38 -3.37
C ASP A 91 -23.60 -12.41 -2.95
N VAL A 92 -23.42 -11.11 -3.17
CA VAL A 92 -24.39 -10.06 -2.78
C VAL A 92 -25.12 -9.47 -4.00
N CYS A 93 -24.90 -10.05 -5.19
CA CYS A 93 -25.55 -9.65 -6.42
C CYS A 93 -27.00 -10.15 -6.43
N MET A 94 -27.95 -9.29 -6.06
CA MET A 94 -29.38 -9.50 -6.30
C MET A 94 -29.75 -9.27 -7.75
#